data_AF-A0A6P8HYT9-F1
#
_entry.id   AF-A0A6P8HYT9-F1
#
_cell.length_a   1.000
_cell.length_b   1.000
_cell.length_c   1.000
_cell.angle_alpha   90.00
_cell.angle_beta   90.00
_cell.angle_gamma   90.00
#
_symmetry.space_group_name_H-M   'P 1'
#
loop_
_entity.id
_entity.type
_entity.pdbx_description
1 polymer ?
#
loop_
_entity_poly.entity_id
_entity_poly.type
_entity_poly.pdbx_seq_one_letter_code
_entity_poly.pdbx_strand_id
1 'polypeptide(L)'
;MVQKTACMILCLLAGQVFAVTATSYNQCEVQEISKCDRVFTNTIRNADESQTLIDIYCNTYKVAGVDCLTSKPKCVGKIIDLLRFMVLQHMILDSKLGLCPNPDRLAPLRELVQANEKYRMKIAGLKELDADKFEPCTAKKNLYCASRFAEEVRNGGKAFHALTKFWDCYESKTMACDDQIYKDYVADVKTAGKKLRDFMKAFPVLIP
;
A
#
# COMPACT_ATOMS: atom_id res chain seq x y z
N MET A 1 14.97 -6.32 65.87
CA MET A 1 14.35 -5.00 65.55
C MET A 1 15.17 -4.38 64.43
N VAL A 2 14.99 -4.87 63.20
CA VAL A 2 14.21 -4.26 62.09
C VAL A 2 14.79 -2.91 61.64
N GLN A 3 15.83 -3.04 60.82
CA GLN A 3 16.38 -2.08 59.89
C GLN A 3 15.41 -1.89 58.71
N LYS A 4 14.51 -0.90 58.78
CA LYS A 4 13.60 -0.54 57.67
C LYS A 4 13.13 0.90 57.81
N THR A 5 13.66 1.82 57.01
CA THR A 5 12.90 2.93 56.35
C THR A 5 13.85 3.83 55.55
N ALA A 6 14.52 3.26 54.54
CA ALA A 6 15.21 4.03 53.52
C ALA A 6 14.94 3.40 52.15
N CYS A 7 13.67 3.36 51.72
CA CYS A 7 13.33 2.99 50.33
C CYS A 7 11.85 3.25 50.00
N MET A 8 11.31 4.45 50.27
CA MET A 8 9.91 4.71 49.88
C MET A 8 9.59 6.16 49.52
N ILE A 9 10.57 6.92 49.04
CA ILE A 9 10.31 8.23 48.41
C ILE A 9 11.28 8.42 47.22
N LEU A 10 11.32 7.45 46.29
CA LEU A 10 12.01 7.65 45.00
C LEU A 10 11.40 6.82 43.86
N CYS A 11 10.11 6.47 43.95
CA CYS A 11 9.38 5.78 42.88
C CYS A 11 8.11 6.52 42.42
N LEU A 12 7.91 7.78 42.82
CA LEU A 12 6.74 8.58 42.42
C LEU A 12 6.98 9.51 41.22
N LEU A 13 8.16 9.45 40.58
CA LEU A 13 8.50 10.28 39.41
C LEU A 13 8.83 9.48 38.13
N ALA A 14 8.59 8.16 38.11
CA ALA A 14 8.80 7.32 36.92
C ALA A 14 7.50 6.66 36.40
N GLY A 15 6.34 7.19 36.79
CA GLY A 15 5.03 6.61 36.50
C GLY A 15 4.16 7.41 35.54
N GLN A 16 4.61 8.57 35.04
CA GLN A 16 3.99 9.17 33.85
C GLN A 16 4.54 8.46 32.61
N VAL A 17 4.22 7.16 32.53
CA VAL A 17 4.05 6.53 31.23
C VAL A 17 2.98 7.36 30.56
N PHE A 18 3.42 8.28 29.70
CA PHE A 18 2.53 8.83 28.69
C PHE A 18 1.87 7.62 28.06
N ALA A 19 0.60 7.43 28.38
CA ALA A 19 -0.30 6.66 27.56
C ALA A 19 -0.38 7.43 26.24
N VAL A 20 0.64 7.23 25.40
CA VAL A 20 0.54 7.50 23.98
C VAL A 20 -0.59 6.58 23.57
N THR A 21 -1.77 7.16 23.37
CA THR A 21 -2.88 6.53 22.68
C THR A 21 -2.48 6.39 21.21
N ALA A 22 -1.40 5.63 20.96
CA ALA A 22 -1.16 5.01 19.68
C ALA A 22 -2.15 3.86 19.63
N THR A 23 -3.10 3.89 18.70
CA THR A 23 -3.78 2.69 18.24
C THR A 23 -2.70 1.60 18.11
N SER A 24 -2.75 0.57 18.96
CA SER A 24 -1.67 -0.41 19.07
C SER A 24 -1.69 -1.32 17.83
N TYR A 25 -1.07 -0.86 16.74
CA TYR A 25 -0.78 -1.73 15.62
C TYR A 25 0.11 -2.86 16.09
N ASN A 26 -0.14 -4.07 15.60
CA ASN A 26 0.66 -5.18 16.07
C ASN A 26 2.08 -5.07 15.49
N GLN A 27 3.05 -5.64 16.21
CA GLN A 27 4.46 -5.57 15.82
C GLN A 27 4.73 -6.21 14.46
N CYS A 28 3.98 -7.24 14.08
CA CYS A 28 4.18 -7.92 12.79
C CYS A 28 3.81 -7.00 11.61
N GLU A 29 2.71 -6.23 11.71
CA GLU A 29 2.27 -5.31 10.66
C GLU A 29 3.36 -4.28 10.38
N VAL A 30 3.87 -3.67 11.44
CA VAL A 30 4.95 -2.70 11.36
C VAL A 30 6.17 -3.29 10.66
N GLN A 31 6.61 -4.48 11.09
CA GLN A 31 7.80 -5.13 10.54
C GLN A 31 7.64 -5.51 9.07
N GLU A 32 6.52 -6.14 8.70
CA GLU A 32 6.30 -6.61 7.33
C GLU A 32 6.03 -5.44 6.37
N ILE A 33 5.28 -4.41 6.77
CA ILE A 33 5.08 -3.22 5.93
C ILE A 33 6.41 -2.51 5.69
N SER A 34 7.21 -2.28 6.74
CA SER A 34 8.52 -1.61 6.60
C SER A 34 9.50 -2.41 5.75
N LYS A 35 9.45 -3.75 5.85
CA LYS A 35 10.22 -4.65 4.99
C LYS A 35 9.78 -4.51 3.53
N CYS A 36 8.48 -4.60 3.25
CA CYS A 36 7.99 -4.56 1.88
C CYS A 36 8.12 -3.18 1.24
N ASP A 37 8.02 -2.10 2.00
CA ASP A 37 8.33 -0.75 1.51
C ASP A 37 9.80 -0.60 1.10
N ARG A 38 10.74 -1.16 1.89
CA ARG A 38 12.16 -1.19 1.49
C ARG A 38 12.37 -2.00 0.22
N VAL A 39 11.72 -3.16 0.09
CA VAL A 39 11.77 -3.95 -1.14
C VAL A 39 11.23 -3.12 -2.31
N PHE A 40 10.09 -2.48 -2.15
CA PHE A 40 9.46 -1.62 -3.16
C PHE A 40 10.41 -0.52 -3.63
N THR A 41 10.95 0.26 -2.69
CA THR A 41 11.84 1.39 -2.97
C THR A 41 13.13 0.91 -3.63
N ASN A 42 13.72 -0.18 -3.15
CA ASN A 42 14.96 -0.72 -3.73
C ASN A 42 14.73 -1.31 -5.13
N THR A 43 13.60 -1.96 -5.40
CA THR A 43 13.30 -2.50 -6.73
C THR A 43 13.19 -1.39 -7.77
N ILE A 44 12.60 -0.24 -7.44
CA ILE A 44 12.54 0.88 -8.37
C ILE A 44 13.90 1.57 -8.52
N ARG A 45 14.57 1.86 -7.41
CA ARG A 45 15.82 2.65 -7.42
C ARG A 45 17.01 1.91 -8.02
N ASN A 46 17.05 0.59 -7.88
CA ASN A 46 18.13 -0.24 -8.39
C ASN A 46 17.78 -0.89 -9.73
N ALA A 47 16.68 -0.48 -10.37
CA ALA A 47 16.35 -0.96 -11.70
C ALA A 47 17.42 -0.57 -12.72
N ASP A 48 17.65 -1.45 -13.70
CA ASP A 48 18.63 -1.21 -14.75
C ASP A 48 18.19 -0.02 -15.63
N GLU A 49 19.15 0.80 -16.05
CA GLU A 49 18.86 2.00 -16.84
C GLU A 49 18.22 1.70 -18.19
N SER A 50 18.44 0.51 -18.73
CA SER A 50 17.83 0.02 -19.97
C SER A 50 16.35 -0.34 -19.84
N GLN A 51 15.82 -0.50 -18.62
CA GLN A 51 14.41 -0.82 -18.41
C GLN A 51 13.52 0.40 -18.62
N THR A 52 12.38 0.20 -19.27
CA THR A 52 11.35 1.25 -19.37
C THR A 52 10.73 1.51 -17.99
N LEU A 53 10.20 2.72 -17.76
CA LEU A 53 9.53 3.05 -16.50
C LEU A 53 8.37 2.08 -16.17
N ILE A 54 7.71 1.55 -17.20
CA ILE A 54 6.61 0.61 -17.03
C ILE A 54 7.10 -0.79 -16.65
N ASP A 55 8.20 -1.26 -17.24
CA ASP A 55 8.80 -2.54 -16.82
C ASP A 55 9.23 -2.47 -15.35
N ILE A 56 9.83 -1.34 -14.95
CA ILE A 56 10.23 -1.07 -13.56
C ILE A 56 9.01 -1.09 -12.65
N TYR A 57 7.97 -0.35 -13.02
CA TYR A 57 6.70 -0.28 -12.29
C TYR A 57 6.08 -1.67 -12.09
N CYS A 58 5.87 -2.41 -13.19
CA CYS A 58 5.24 -3.74 -13.15
C CYS A 58 6.08 -4.74 -12.34
N ASN A 59 7.41 -4.71 -12.50
CA ASN A 59 8.30 -5.56 -11.72
C ASN A 59 8.26 -5.21 -10.23
N THR A 60 8.15 -3.93 -9.88
CA THR A 60 8.07 -3.49 -8.48
C THR A 60 6.81 -4.01 -7.81
N TYR A 61 5.65 -3.86 -8.46
CA TYR A 61 4.41 -4.40 -7.89
C TYR A 61 4.40 -5.92 -7.82
N LYS A 62 5.06 -6.61 -8.74
CA LYS A 62 5.27 -8.06 -8.66
C LYS A 62 6.10 -8.43 -7.41
N VAL A 63 7.31 -7.89 -7.28
CA VAL A 63 8.25 -8.27 -6.22
C VAL A 63 7.79 -7.77 -4.84
N ALA A 64 7.43 -6.49 -4.73
CA ALA A 64 7.06 -5.88 -3.47
C ALA A 64 5.56 -6.01 -3.17
N GLY A 65 4.71 -5.74 -4.16
CA GLY A 65 3.26 -5.73 -4.00
C GLY A 65 2.65 -7.13 -3.85
N VAL A 66 3.18 -8.13 -4.54
CA VAL A 66 2.67 -9.50 -4.47
C VAL A 66 3.59 -10.38 -3.62
N ASP A 67 4.84 -10.59 -4.04
CA ASP A 67 5.69 -11.60 -3.41
C ASP A 67 6.02 -11.24 -1.95
N CYS A 68 6.38 -9.98 -1.67
CA CYS A 68 6.70 -9.56 -0.31
C CYS A 68 5.47 -9.57 0.61
N LEU A 69 4.35 -8.98 0.18
CA LEU A 69 3.13 -8.88 1.01
C LEU A 69 2.48 -10.24 1.30
N THR A 70 2.75 -11.25 0.46
CA THR A 70 2.27 -12.62 0.65
C THR A 70 3.26 -13.51 1.40
N SER A 71 4.52 -13.08 1.59
CA SER A 71 5.59 -13.89 2.21
C SER A 71 5.34 -14.28 3.68
N LYS A 72 4.49 -13.54 4.40
CA LYS A 72 4.09 -13.81 5.79
C LYS A 72 2.56 -13.84 5.93
N PRO A 73 1.91 -14.92 5.47
CA PRO A 73 0.46 -15.02 5.43
C PRO A 73 -0.19 -14.98 6.83
N LYS A 74 0.54 -15.40 7.87
CA LYS A 74 0.07 -15.38 9.27
C LYS A 74 0.11 -13.99 9.92
N CYS A 75 0.81 -13.02 9.34
CA CYS A 75 0.75 -11.65 9.85
C CYS A 75 -0.54 -11.01 9.37
N VAL A 76 -1.49 -10.85 10.29
CA VAL A 76 -2.81 -10.30 10.04
C VAL A 76 -3.00 -9.03 10.87
N GLY A 77 -3.77 -8.08 10.36
CA GLY A 77 -4.00 -6.82 11.07
C GLY A 77 -4.60 -5.75 10.17
N LYS A 78 -5.12 -4.70 10.80
CA LYS A 78 -5.98 -3.71 10.11
C LYS A 78 -5.29 -3.08 8.91
N ILE A 79 -4.00 -2.78 9.00
CA ILE A 79 -3.23 -2.03 8.01
C ILE A 79 -2.58 -2.95 7.00
N ILE A 80 -1.95 -4.04 7.42
CA ILE A 80 -1.33 -4.96 6.45
C ILE A 80 -2.39 -5.56 5.52
N ASP A 81 -3.56 -5.88 6.05
CA ASP A 81 -4.67 -6.40 5.24
C ASP A 81 -5.27 -5.31 4.34
N LEU A 82 -5.29 -4.05 4.80
CA LEU A 82 -5.70 -2.92 3.96
C LEU A 82 -4.72 -2.69 2.81
N LEU A 83 -3.41 -2.75 3.08
CA LEU A 83 -2.37 -2.60 2.07
C LEU A 83 -2.45 -3.71 1.03
N ARG A 84 -2.59 -4.97 1.47
CA ARG A 84 -2.81 -6.12 0.57
C ARG A 84 -4.04 -5.93 -0.30
N PHE A 85 -5.15 -5.47 0.29
CA PHE A 85 -6.38 -5.15 -0.45
C PHE A 85 -6.15 -4.07 -1.52
N MET A 86 -5.50 -2.96 -1.17
CA MET A 86 -5.21 -1.88 -2.12
C MET A 86 -4.34 -2.33 -3.28
N VAL A 87 -3.26 -3.05 -2.98
CA VAL A 87 -2.35 -3.58 -4.01
C VAL A 87 -3.08 -4.56 -4.91
N LEU A 88 -3.93 -5.43 -4.36
CA LEU A 88 -4.74 -6.35 -5.15
C LEU A 88 -5.67 -5.61 -6.12
N GLN A 89 -6.41 -4.59 -5.65
CA GLN A 89 -7.28 -3.81 -6.52
C GLN A 89 -6.48 -3.20 -7.68
N HIS A 90 -5.34 -2.63 -7.33
CA HIS A 90 -4.53 -1.90 -8.26
C HIS A 90 -3.93 -2.80 -9.35
N MET A 91 -3.45 -3.97 -8.96
CA MET A 91 -2.94 -4.95 -9.90
C MET A 91 -4.03 -5.56 -10.78
N ILE A 92 -5.26 -5.67 -10.27
CA ILE A 92 -6.42 -6.05 -11.09
C ILE A 92 -6.65 -4.99 -12.17
N LEU A 93 -6.70 -3.71 -11.80
CA LEU A 93 -6.85 -2.61 -12.75
C LEU A 93 -5.72 -2.62 -13.80
N ASP A 94 -4.46 -2.73 -13.37
CA ASP A 94 -3.31 -2.76 -14.28
C ASP A 94 -3.35 -3.95 -15.23
N SER A 95 -3.78 -5.12 -14.75
CA SER A 95 -3.95 -6.30 -15.59
C SER A 95 -5.10 -6.11 -16.59
N LYS A 96 -6.21 -5.49 -16.18
CA LYS A 96 -7.38 -5.26 -17.04
C LYS A 96 -7.07 -4.27 -18.15
N LEU A 97 -6.38 -3.19 -17.81
CA LEU A 97 -5.96 -2.16 -18.76
C LEU A 97 -4.76 -2.56 -19.62
N GLY A 98 -4.26 -3.80 -19.48
CA GLY A 98 -3.17 -4.35 -20.27
C GLY A 98 -1.79 -3.77 -19.94
N LEU A 99 -1.65 -3.10 -18.79
CA LEU A 99 -0.39 -2.48 -18.38
C LEU A 99 0.59 -3.52 -17.81
N CYS A 100 0.14 -4.32 -16.84
CA CYS A 100 0.94 -5.37 -16.20
C CYS A 100 0.20 -6.71 -16.30
N PRO A 101 0.22 -7.40 -17.45
CA PRO A 101 -0.57 -8.61 -17.68
C PRO A 101 0.03 -9.82 -16.94
N ASN A 102 -0.36 -10.03 -15.68
CA ASN A 102 0.04 -11.19 -14.88
C ASN A 102 -1.07 -11.65 -13.91
N PRO A 103 -2.28 -11.95 -14.40
CA PRO A 103 -3.44 -12.24 -13.55
C PRO A 103 -3.20 -13.45 -12.62
N ASP A 104 -2.52 -14.49 -13.10
CA ASP A 104 -2.27 -15.72 -12.34
C ASP A 104 -1.38 -15.49 -11.11
N ARG A 105 -0.53 -14.46 -11.13
CA ARG A 105 0.33 -14.13 -10.00
C ARG A 105 -0.43 -13.47 -8.85
N LEU A 106 -1.64 -12.99 -9.08
CA LEU A 106 -2.44 -12.34 -8.04
C LEU A 106 -3.12 -13.34 -7.10
N ALA A 107 -3.12 -14.63 -7.43
CA ALA A 107 -3.84 -15.65 -6.66
C ALA A 107 -3.46 -15.68 -5.16
N PRO A 108 -2.17 -15.71 -4.76
CA PRO A 108 -1.81 -15.74 -3.33
C PRO A 108 -2.26 -14.49 -2.58
N LEU A 109 -2.18 -13.32 -3.22
CA LEU A 109 -2.64 -12.07 -2.63
C LEU A 109 -4.18 -12.05 -2.53
N ARG A 110 -4.87 -12.54 -3.57
CA ARG A 110 -6.33 -12.66 -3.59
C ARG A 110 -6.84 -13.56 -2.46
N GLU A 111 -6.20 -14.70 -2.25
CA GLU A 111 -6.54 -15.63 -1.15
C GLU A 111 -6.41 -14.97 0.22
N LEU A 112 -5.31 -14.26 0.49
CA LEU A 112 -5.11 -13.57 1.77
C LEU A 112 -6.16 -12.49 2.03
N VAL A 113 -6.48 -11.70 1.01
CA VAL A 113 -7.47 -10.63 1.16
C VAL A 113 -8.88 -11.22 1.31
N GLN A 114 -9.20 -12.32 0.63
CA GLN A 114 -10.47 -13.05 0.79
C GLN A 114 -10.56 -13.78 2.14
N ALA A 115 -9.45 -14.16 2.78
CA ALA A 115 -9.48 -14.79 4.10
C ALA A 115 -10.01 -13.83 5.18
N ASN A 116 -9.83 -12.52 5.01
CA ASN A 116 -10.34 -11.50 5.92
C ASN A 116 -11.79 -11.11 5.56
N GLU A 117 -12.78 -11.48 6.38
CA GLU A 117 -14.21 -11.24 6.13
C GLU A 117 -14.56 -9.78 5.81
N LYS A 118 -13.95 -8.82 6.51
CA LYS A 118 -14.15 -7.39 6.30
C LYS A 118 -13.75 -6.95 4.89
N TYR A 119 -12.67 -7.52 4.35
CA TYR A 119 -12.19 -7.19 3.00
C TYR A 119 -12.80 -8.10 1.94
N ARG A 120 -13.18 -9.34 2.27
CA ARG A 120 -13.94 -10.24 1.41
C ARG A 120 -15.21 -9.58 0.87
N MET A 121 -15.98 -8.92 1.74
CA MET A 121 -17.20 -8.18 1.34
C MET A 121 -16.90 -6.99 0.43
N LYS A 122 -15.75 -6.34 0.60
CA LYS A 122 -15.30 -5.24 -0.26
C LYS A 122 -14.79 -5.73 -1.61
N ILE A 123 -14.07 -6.86 -1.63
CA ILE A 123 -13.65 -7.54 -2.88
C ILE A 123 -14.85 -8.03 -3.69
N ALA A 124 -15.92 -8.46 -3.02
CA ALA A 124 -17.14 -8.85 -3.72
C ALA A 124 -17.71 -7.70 -4.58
N GLY A 125 -17.58 -6.45 -4.13
CA GLY A 125 -17.87 -5.26 -4.94
C GLY A 125 -16.83 -4.98 -6.03
N LEU A 126 -15.55 -5.28 -5.81
CA LEU A 126 -14.50 -5.15 -6.82
C LEU A 126 -14.55 -6.18 -7.95
N LYS A 127 -15.32 -7.26 -7.80
CA LYS A 127 -15.61 -8.16 -8.93
C LYS A 127 -16.26 -7.41 -10.10
N GLU A 128 -16.82 -6.22 -9.87
CA GLU A 128 -17.34 -5.35 -10.93
C GLU A 128 -16.21 -4.73 -11.77
N LEU A 129 -15.06 -4.34 -11.19
CA LEU A 129 -13.90 -3.86 -11.97
C LEU A 129 -13.33 -4.94 -12.91
N ASP A 130 -13.42 -6.21 -12.50
CA ASP A 130 -13.03 -7.35 -13.35
C ASP A 130 -14.00 -7.53 -14.55
N ALA A 131 -15.23 -7.04 -14.46
CA ALA A 131 -16.29 -7.16 -15.46
C ALA A 131 -16.53 -5.88 -16.28
N ASP A 132 -15.97 -4.75 -15.85
CA ASP A 132 -16.13 -3.45 -16.51
C ASP A 132 -15.50 -3.41 -17.90
N LYS A 133 -16.22 -2.79 -18.83
CA LYS A 133 -15.66 -2.35 -20.11
C LYS A 133 -15.02 -0.99 -19.90
N PHE A 134 -13.85 -0.78 -20.48
CA PHE A 134 -13.14 0.50 -20.38
C PHE A 134 -12.81 1.05 -21.76
N GLU A 135 -12.78 2.39 -21.83
CA GLU A 135 -12.40 3.14 -23.02
C GLU A 135 -10.88 3.07 -23.25
N PRO A 136 -10.39 3.11 -24.51
CA PRO A 136 -8.95 3.10 -24.79
C PRO A 136 -8.18 4.26 -24.13
N CYS A 137 -8.85 5.38 -23.86
CA CYS A 137 -8.24 6.53 -23.19
C CYS A 137 -7.85 6.18 -21.74
N THR A 138 -8.59 5.25 -21.11
CA THR A 138 -8.37 4.79 -19.74
C THR A 138 -7.02 4.11 -19.63
N ALA A 139 -6.72 3.13 -20.49
CA ALA A 139 -5.41 2.48 -20.50
C ALA A 139 -4.25 3.47 -20.66
N LYS A 140 -4.41 4.50 -21.53
CA LYS A 140 -3.38 5.54 -21.71
C LYS A 140 -3.19 6.39 -20.45
N LYS A 141 -4.27 6.74 -19.74
CA LYS A 141 -4.17 7.48 -18.48
C LYS A 141 -3.47 6.64 -17.40
N ASN A 142 -3.75 5.34 -17.33
CA ASN A 142 -3.12 4.43 -16.38
C ASN A 142 -1.61 4.37 -16.61
N LEU A 143 -1.23 4.13 -17.87
CA LEU A 143 0.14 4.11 -18.34
C LEU A 143 0.88 5.40 -17.98
N TYR A 144 0.25 6.56 -18.21
CA TYR A 144 0.81 7.86 -17.86
C TYR A 144 1.04 7.99 -16.34
N CYS A 145 0.03 7.71 -15.53
CA CYS A 145 0.13 7.84 -14.08
C CYS A 145 1.16 6.86 -13.50
N ALA A 146 1.19 5.61 -13.97
CA ALA A 146 2.14 4.59 -13.52
C ALA A 146 3.59 4.98 -13.86
N SER A 147 3.81 5.52 -15.06
CA SER A 147 5.13 6.02 -15.49
C SER A 147 5.61 7.16 -14.57
N ARG A 148 4.73 8.13 -14.28
CA ARG A 148 5.05 9.27 -13.41
C ARG A 148 5.36 8.84 -11.99
N PHE A 149 4.63 7.86 -11.47
CA PHE A 149 4.91 7.29 -10.16
C PHE A 149 6.29 6.62 -10.12
N ALA A 150 6.59 5.76 -11.09
CA ALA A 150 7.89 5.08 -11.16
C ALA A 150 9.05 6.07 -11.32
N GLU A 151 8.88 7.09 -12.18
CA GLU A 151 9.86 8.17 -12.36
C GLU A 151 10.12 8.92 -11.05
N GLU A 152 9.07 9.29 -10.31
CA GLU A 152 9.23 10.04 -9.06
C GLU A 152 10.01 9.23 -8.01
N VAL A 153 9.69 7.95 -7.84
CA VAL A 153 10.38 7.10 -6.86
C VAL A 153 11.81 6.79 -7.28
N ARG A 154 12.05 6.57 -8.59
CA ARG A 154 13.38 6.37 -9.17
C ARG A 154 14.27 7.58 -8.93
N ASN A 155 13.73 8.79 -9.05
CA ASN A 155 14.45 10.05 -8.84
C ASN A 155 14.59 10.42 -7.35
N GLY A 156 14.50 9.46 -6.43
CA GLY A 156 14.71 9.67 -5.00
C GLY A 156 13.49 10.15 -4.24
N GLY A 157 12.33 10.28 -4.89
CA GLY A 157 11.06 10.51 -4.22
C GLY A 157 10.74 9.40 -3.20
N LYS A 158 10.03 9.76 -2.13
CA LYS A 158 9.51 8.79 -1.17
C LYS A 158 8.31 8.08 -1.77
N ALA A 159 8.28 6.75 -1.74
CA ALA A 159 7.22 5.93 -2.34
C ALA A 159 5.81 6.37 -1.90
N PHE A 160 5.62 6.66 -0.62
CA PHE A 160 4.33 7.13 -0.09
C PHE A 160 3.91 8.53 -0.56
N HIS A 161 4.87 9.42 -0.76
CA HIS A 161 4.60 10.74 -1.32
C HIS A 161 4.19 10.63 -2.79
N ALA A 162 4.96 9.84 -3.55
CA ALA A 162 4.65 9.51 -4.94
C ALA A 162 3.27 8.85 -5.07
N LEU A 163 2.89 7.98 -4.11
CA LEU A 163 1.59 7.31 -4.10
C LEU A 163 0.41 8.28 -3.99
N THR A 164 0.57 9.38 -3.25
CA THR A 164 -0.48 10.41 -3.17
C THR A 164 -0.66 11.11 -4.51
N LYS A 165 0.44 11.53 -5.14
CA LYS A 165 0.42 12.14 -6.47
C LYS A 165 -0.07 11.19 -7.55
N PHE A 166 0.20 9.90 -7.39
CA PHE A 166 -0.30 8.86 -8.28
C PHE A 166 -1.83 8.80 -8.26
N TRP A 167 -2.45 8.89 -7.10
CA TRP A 167 -3.92 8.98 -7.01
C TRP A 167 -4.47 10.29 -7.57
N ASP A 168 -3.80 11.41 -7.30
CA ASP A 168 -4.19 12.72 -7.85
C ASP A 168 -4.07 12.74 -9.38
N CYS A 169 -3.16 11.94 -9.97
CA CYS A 169 -3.00 11.82 -11.41
C CYS A 169 -4.27 11.29 -12.10
N TYR A 170 -4.99 10.34 -11.50
CA TYR A 170 -6.26 9.83 -12.04
C TYR A 170 -7.37 10.89 -12.09
N GLU A 171 -7.30 11.91 -11.25
CA GLU A 171 -8.27 13.02 -11.22
C GLU A 171 -7.81 14.24 -12.03
N SER A 172 -6.55 14.26 -12.43
CA SER A 172 -6.01 15.37 -13.20
C SER A 172 -6.72 15.52 -14.55
N LYS A 173 -6.87 16.78 -14.97
CA LYS A 173 -7.42 17.15 -16.29
C LYS A 173 -6.42 16.93 -17.44
N THR A 174 -5.18 16.60 -17.12
CA THR A 174 -4.07 16.40 -18.08
C THR A 174 -4.38 15.29 -19.10
N MET A 175 -5.26 14.35 -18.74
CA MET A 175 -5.87 13.38 -19.66
C MET A 175 -7.33 13.16 -19.26
N ALA A 176 -8.24 13.94 -19.84
CA ALA A 176 -9.67 13.81 -19.58
C ALA A 176 -10.19 12.47 -20.12
N CYS A 177 -10.52 11.57 -19.20
CA CYS A 177 -11.25 10.33 -19.44
C CYS A 177 -12.39 10.29 -18.43
N ASP A 178 -13.62 10.18 -18.90
CA ASP A 178 -14.81 10.07 -18.06
C ASP A 178 -15.26 8.61 -17.97
N ASP A 179 -14.35 7.73 -17.52
CA ASP A 179 -14.60 6.29 -17.46
C ASP A 179 -15.01 5.85 -16.06
N GLN A 180 -16.01 4.98 -16.00
CA GLN A 180 -16.63 4.53 -14.75
C GLN A 180 -15.65 3.72 -13.89
N ILE A 181 -14.80 2.89 -14.54
CA ILE A 181 -13.79 2.08 -13.87
C ILE A 181 -12.84 2.91 -12.99
N TYR A 182 -12.53 4.15 -13.41
CA TYR A 182 -11.72 5.05 -12.60
C TYR A 182 -12.49 5.71 -11.47
N LYS A 183 -13.76 6.05 -11.67
CA LYS A 183 -14.58 6.60 -10.58
C LYS A 183 -14.67 5.60 -9.43
N ASP A 184 -14.89 4.33 -9.78
CA ASP A 184 -15.02 3.25 -8.80
C ASP A 184 -13.68 2.89 -8.16
N TYR A 185 -12.62 2.72 -8.96
CA TYR A 185 -11.25 2.51 -8.46
C TYR A 185 -10.75 3.66 -7.56
N VAL A 186 -10.91 4.92 -8.01
CA VAL A 186 -10.43 6.10 -7.27
C VAL A 186 -11.18 6.26 -5.95
N ALA A 187 -12.49 6.03 -5.90
CA ALA A 187 -13.26 6.11 -4.67
C ALA A 187 -12.76 5.13 -3.60
N ASP A 188 -12.49 3.89 -4.01
CA ASP A 188 -12.04 2.82 -3.12
C ASP A 188 -10.59 3.02 -2.66
N VAL A 189 -9.69 3.31 -3.61
CA VAL A 189 -8.28 3.51 -3.33
C VAL A 189 -8.03 4.79 -2.54
N LYS A 190 -8.82 5.86 -2.72
CA LYS A 190 -8.74 7.05 -1.86
C LYS A 190 -9.15 6.78 -0.43
N THR A 191 -10.24 6.04 -0.23
CA THR A 191 -10.71 5.69 1.12
C THR A 191 -9.69 4.84 1.86
N ALA A 192 -9.11 3.86 1.17
CA ALA A 192 -8.06 3.02 1.72
C ALA A 192 -6.74 3.80 1.91
N GLY A 193 -6.37 4.63 0.94
CA GLY A 193 -5.19 5.49 0.98
C GLY A 193 -5.21 6.51 2.11
N LYS A 194 -6.37 7.09 2.43
CA LYS A 194 -6.54 7.94 3.62
C LYS A 194 -6.18 7.20 4.91
N LYS A 195 -6.71 5.99 5.09
CA LYS A 195 -6.44 5.17 6.28
C LYS A 195 -4.98 4.73 6.38
N LEU A 196 -4.33 4.44 5.24
CA LEU A 196 -2.91 4.14 5.19
C LEU A 196 -2.07 5.38 5.54
N ARG A 197 -2.41 6.57 5.03
CA ARG A 197 -1.75 7.83 5.43
C ARG A 197 -1.89 8.11 6.92
N ASP A 198 -3.06 7.86 7.50
CA ASP A 198 -3.28 8.07 8.94
C ASP A 198 -2.41 7.11 9.78
N PHE A 199 -2.27 5.84 9.36
CA PHE A 199 -1.29 4.91 9.96
C PHE A 199 0.13 5.46 9.87
N MET A 200 0.53 5.91 8.69
CA MET A 200 1.88 6.42 8.45
C MET A 200 2.25 7.63 9.31
N LYS A 201 1.31 8.56 9.50
CA LYS A 201 1.50 9.72 10.40
C LYS A 201 1.75 9.30 11.85
N ALA A 202 1.17 8.19 12.28
CA ALA A 202 1.38 7.65 13.62
C ALA A 202 2.74 6.92 13.77
N PHE A 203 3.42 6.60 12.67
CA PHE A 203 4.65 5.80 12.65
C PHE A 203 5.73 6.38 11.69
N PRO A 204 6.13 7.66 11.86
CA PRO A 204 7.02 8.35 10.92
C PRO A 204 8.44 7.78 10.84
N VAL A 205 8.88 7.02 11.85
CA VAL A 205 10.26 6.47 11.96
C VAL A 205 10.45 5.17 11.19
N LEU A 206 9.36 4.52 10.76
CA LEU A 206 9.40 3.17 10.20
C LEU A 206 9.59 3.13 8.69
N ILE A 207 9.49 4.28 8.03
CA ILE A 207 9.52 4.39 6.57
C ILE A 207 10.54 5.48 6.22
N PRO A 208 11.74 5.10 5.76
CA PRO A 208 12.86 6.03 5.56
C PRO A 208 12.57 7.21 4.61
#